data_AF-A0AAE1I0R9-F1
#
_entry.id   AF-A0AAE1I0R9-F1
#
_cell.length_a   1.000
_cell.length_b   1.000
_cell.length_c   1.000
_cell.angle_alpha   90.00
_cell.angle_beta   90.00
_cell.angle_gamma   90.00
#
_symmetry.space_group_name_H-M   'P 1'
#
loop_
_entity.id
_entity.type
_entity.pdbx_description
1 polymer ?
#
loop_
_entity_poly.entity_id
_entity_poly.type
_entity_poly.pdbx_seq_one_letter_code
_entity_poly.pdbx_strand_id
1 'polypeptide(L)'
;MTTAFNDDFVRQVEQMSRFQEQTHKLTSKCWDICVDKPETRLGSRSETCLKNCVERFIDINNFITNRFEKSLSEKRSVESSFD
;
A
#
# COMPACT_ATOMS: atom_id res chain seq x y z
N MET A 1 -6.35 13.54 -30.70
CA MET A 1 -5.33 14.21 -29.85
C MET A 1 -5.88 14.63 -28.49
N THR A 2 -7.13 15.09 -28.40
CA THR A 2 -7.81 15.48 -27.13
C THR A 2 -8.18 14.32 -26.20
N THR A 3 -8.32 13.08 -26.70
CA THR A 3 -8.61 11.89 -25.88
C THR A 3 -7.40 11.43 -25.06
N ALA A 4 -6.19 11.43 -25.64
CA ALA A 4 -4.97 10.99 -24.95
C ALA A 4 -4.58 11.85 -23.73
N PHE A 5 -4.79 13.18 -23.81
CA PHE A 5 -4.57 14.08 -22.66
C PHE A 5 -5.55 13.80 -21.51
N ASN A 6 -6.79 13.44 -21.83
CA ASN A 6 -7.79 13.04 -20.83
C ASN A 6 -7.36 11.73 -20.15
N ASP A 7 -6.87 10.76 -20.92
CA ASP A 7 -6.44 9.46 -20.39
C ASP A 7 -5.22 9.55 -19.46
N ASP A 8 -4.24 10.42 -19.77
CA ASP A 8 -3.10 10.69 -18.89
C ASP A 8 -3.53 11.38 -17.59
N PHE A 9 -4.39 12.40 -17.70
CA PHE A 9 -4.92 13.12 -16.55
C PHE A 9 -5.75 12.21 -15.64
N VAL A 10 -6.66 11.40 -16.21
CA VAL A 10 -7.49 10.44 -15.47
C VAL A 10 -6.61 9.44 -14.74
N ARG A 11 -5.56 8.89 -15.37
CA ARG A 11 -4.62 7.97 -14.71
C ARG A 11 -3.90 8.60 -13.54
N GLN A 12 -3.44 9.85 -13.66
CA GLN A 12 -2.78 10.56 -12.56
C GLN A 12 -3.74 10.79 -11.38
N VAL A 13 -4.95 11.27 -11.66
CA VAL A 13 -5.98 11.48 -10.63
C VAL A 13 -6.35 10.17 -9.94
N GLU A 14 -6.48 9.08 -10.70
CA GLU A 14 -6.78 7.76 -10.16
C GLU A 14 -5.65 7.26 -9.24
N GLN A 15 -4.39 7.42 -9.63
CA GLN A 15 -3.24 7.09 -8.79
C GLN A 15 -3.24 7.88 -7.48
N MET A 16 -3.52 9.18 -7.54
CA MET A 16 -3.62 10.04 -6.35
C MET A 16 -4.77 9.60 -5.44
N SER A 17 -5.93 9.29 -6.00
CA SER A 17 -7.08 8.78 -5.24
C SER A 17 -6.75 7.47 -4.54
N ARG A 18 -6.10 6.52 -5.24
CA ARG A 18 -5.66 5.25 -4.67
C ARG A 18 -4.65 5.46 -3.54
N PHE A 19 -3.69 6.38 -3.71
CA PHE A 19 -2.73 6.72 -2.68
C PHE A 19 -3.40 7.33 -1.44
N GLN A 20 -4.37 8.22 -1.64
CA GLN A 20 -5.15 8.82 -0.57
C GLN A 20 -5.93 7.76 0.22
N GLU A 21 -6.56 6.81 -0.47
CA GLU A 21 -7.25 5.69 0.18
C GLU A 21 -6.29 4.85 1.04
N GLN A 22 -5.10 4.52 0.53
CA GLN A 22 -4.09 3.79 1.31
C GLN A 22 -3.62 4.59 2.52
N THR A 23 -3.45 5.91 2.38
CA THR A 23 -3.06 6.80 3.47
C THR A 23 -4.13 6.80 4.57
N HIS A 24 -5.41 6.92 4.22
CA HIS A 24 -6.51 6.85 5.19
C HIS A 24 -6.56 5.50 5.90
N LYS A 25 -6.38 4.39 5.15
CA LYS A 25 -6.36 3.04 5.70
C LYS A 25 -5.21 2.83 6.70
N LEU A 26 -4.00 3.24 6.32
CA LEU A 26 -2.82 3.18 7.19
C LEU A 26 -2.99 4.05 8.42
N THR A 27 -3.51 5.27 8.24
CA THR A 27 -3.74 6.22 9.33
C THR A 27 -4.70 5.63 10.35
N SER A 28 -5.88 5.15 9.93
CA SER A 28 -6.84 4.52 10.84
C SER A 28 -6.26 3.29 11.52
N LYS A 29 -5.64 2.37 10.75
CA LYS A 29 -5.10 1.12 11.29
C LYS A 29 -3.99 1.36 12.31
N CYS A 30 -3.03 2.22 11.99
CA CYS A 30 -1.89 2.50 12.86
C CYS A 30 -2.28 3.38 14.05
N TRP A 31 -3.29 4.23 13.90
CA TRP A 31 -3.89 4.95 15.03
C TRP A 31 -4.44 3.98 16.07
N ASP A 32 -5.29 3.04 15.66
CA ASP A 32 -5.90 2.05 16.55
C ASP A 32 -4.86 1.15 17.26
N ILE A 33 -3.69 0.92 16.64
CA ILE A 33 -2.61 0.10 17.20
C ILE A 33 -1.73 0.91 18.18
N CYS A 34 -1.42 2.16 17.85
CA CYS A 34 -0.33 2.89 18.48
C CYS A 34 -0.77 4.02 19.42
N VAL A 35 -2.04 4.45 19.33
CA VAL A 35 -2.56 5.59 20.10
C VAL A 35 -3.71 5.11 20.98
N ASP A 36 -3.43 4.96 22.27
CA ASP A 36 -4.44 4.59 23.29
C ASP A 36 -5.36 5.77 23.62
N LYS A 37 -4.77 6.94 23.90
CA LYS A 37 -5.49 8.16 24.24
C LYS A 37 -4.92 9.34 23.46
N PRO A 38 -5.77 10.20 22.88
CA PRO A 38 -5.32 11.42 22.24
C PRO A 38 -4.78 12.39 23.29
N GLU A 39 -3.54 12.85 23.10
CA GLU A 39 -2.89 13.86 23.91
C GLU A 39 -2.56 15.10 23.06
N THR A 40 -2.17 16.21 23.71
CA THR A 40 -1.82 17.45 23.01
C THR A 40 -0.57 17.33 22.14
N ARG A 41 0.24 16.29 22.36
CA ARG A 41 1.42 15.93 21.59
C ARG A 41 1.53 14.41 21.51
N LEU A 42 2.12 13.90 20.44
CA LEU A 42 2.50 12.49 20.38
C LEU A 42 3.68 12.25 21.32
N GLY A 43 3.55 11.30 22.25
CA GLY A 43 4.67 10.85 23.05
C GLY A 43 5.67 10.06 22.20
N SER A 44 6.94 10.04 22.60
CA SER A 44 8.03 9.35 21.87
C SER A 44 7.73 7.89 21.55
N ARG A 45 7.00 7.20 22.44
CA ARG A 45 6.55 5.82 22.24
C ARG A 45 5.54 5.70 21.09
N SER A 46 4.53 6.57 21.04
CA SER A 46 3.51 6.57 19.99
C SER A 46 4.10 7.02 18.65
N GLU A 47 5.01 8.00 18.63
CA GLU A 47 5.73 8.40 17.41
C GLU A 47 6.53 7.22 16.83
N THR A 48 7.32 6.54 17.68
CA THR A 48 8.11 5.36 17.27
C THR A 48 7.21 4.22 16.81
N CYS A 49 6.09 3.98 17.50
CA CYS A 49 5.12 2.96 17.12
C CYS A 49 4.51 3.26 15.76
N LEU A 50 4.04 4.49 15.51
CA LEU A 50 3.41 4.88 14.25
C LEU A 50 4.36 4.70 13.06
N LYS A 51 5.63 5.12 13.21
CA LYS A 51 6.67 4.91 12.19
C LYS A 51 6.84 3.42 11.88
N ASN A 52 7.04 2.61 12.92
CA ASN A 52 7.20 1.16 12.75
C ASN A 52 5.95 0.50 12.17
N CYS A 53 4.75 0.92 12.58
CA CYS A 53 3.50 0.34 12.10
C CYS A 53 3.33 0.53 10.59
N VAL A 54 3.57 1.75 10.09
CA VAL A 54 3.47 2.06 8.66
C VAL A 54 4.54 1.30 7.87
N GLU A 55 5.80 1.34 8.31
CA GLU A 55 6.91 0.62 7.66
C GLU A 55 6.62 -0.89 7.57
N ARG A 56 6.20 -1.52 8.68
CA ARG A 56 5.93 -2.96 8.72
C ARG A 56 4.71 -3.36 7.89
N PHE A 57 3.68 -2.50 7.84
CA PHE A 57 2.54 -2.76 6.98
C PHE A 57 2.98 -2.79 5.51
N ILE A 58 3.73 -1.78 5.06
CA ILE A 58 4.22 -1.70 3.68
C ILE A 58 5.14 -2.89 3.35
N ASP A 59 6.10 -3.21 4.23
CA ASP A 59 7.01 -4.34 4.06
C ASP A 59 6.27 -5.66 3.82
N ILE A 60 5.28 -5.95 4.67
CA ILE A 60 4.52 -7.21 4.58
C ILE A 60 3.65 -7.25 3.34
N ASN A 61 3.01 -6.13 2.96
CA ASN A 61 2.20 -6.09 1.74
C ASN A 61 3.06 -6.32 0.49
N ASN A 62 4.24 -5.72 0.42
CA ASN A 62 5.19 -5.95 -0.67
C ASN A 62 5.68 -7.39 -0.68
N PHE A 63 6.05 -7.95 0.47
CA PHE A 63 6.48 -9.34 0.59
C PHE A 63 5.41 -10.31 0.07
N ILE A 64 4.15 -10.14 0.51
CA ILE A 64 3.03 -10.97 0.10
C ILE A 64 2.78 -10.84 -1.40
N THR A 65 2.77 -9.61 -1.92
CA THR A 65 2.53 -9.33 -3.35
C THR A 65 3.62 -9.98 -4.22
N ASN A 66 4.90 -9.76 -3.89
CA ASN A 66 6.03 -10.35 -4.61
C ASN A 66 5.99 -11.88 -4.60
N ARG A 67 5.56 -12.49 -3.48
CA ARG A 67 5.39 -13.95 -3.39
C ARG A 67 4.30 -14.44 -4.33
N PHE A 68 3.17 -13.74 -4.43
CA PHE A 68 2.09 -14.09 -5.36
C PHE A 68 2.52 -13.95 -6.81
N GLU A 69 3.19 -12.86 -7.17
CA GLU A 69 3.72 -12.65 -8.53
C GLU A 69 4.67 -13.76 -8.94
N LYS A 70 5.60 -14.14 -8.05
CA LYS A 70 6.51 -15.26 -8.28
C LYS A 70 5.75 -16.57 -8.52
N SER A 71 4.79 -16.92 -7.66
CA SER A 71 3.98 -18.14 -7.85
C SER A 71 3.15 -18.14 -9.12
N LEU A 72 2.67 -16.99 -9.59
CA LEU A 72 1.96 -16.87 -10.87
C LEU A 72 2.90 -17.01 -12.07
N SER A 73 4.12 -16.47 -11.98
CA SER A 73 5.14 -16.62 -13.03
C SER A 73 5.57 -18.09 -13.20
N GLU A 74 5.74 -18.82 -12.10
CA GLU A 74 6.08 -20.24 -12.10
C GLU A 74 4.98 -21.08 -12.77
N LYS A 75 3.71 -20.80 -12.46
CA LYS A 75 2.58 -21.49 -13.11
C LYS A 75 2.51 -21.21 -14.61
N ARG A 76 2.75 -19.96 -15.03
CA ARG A 76 2.76 -19.58 -16.45
C ARG A 76 3.83 -20.32 -17.26
N SER A 77 5.02 -20.55 -16.67
CA SER A 77 6.08 -21.33 -17.32
C SER A 77 5.76 -22.84 -17.43
N VAL A 78 4.96 -23.37 -16.52
CA VAL A 78 4.52 -24.78 -16.58
C VAL A 78 3.44 -24.96 -17.64
N GLU A 79 2.50 -24.01 -17.74
CA GLU A 79 1.40 -24.07 -18.72
C GLU A 79 1.91 -23.92 -20.17
N SER A 80 2.92 -23.06 -20.42
CA SER A 80 3.52 -22.96 -21.77
C SER A 80 4.42 -24.13 -22.16
N SER A 81 4.70 -25.06 -21.25
CA SER A 81 5.49 -26.27 -21.54
C SER A 81 4.60 -27.47 -21.90
N PHE A 82 3.27 -27.29 -21.89
CA PHE A 82 2.28 -28.31 -22.23
C PHE A 82 1.52 -28.02 -23.55
N ASP A 83 1.95 -26.99 -24.29
CA ASP A 83 1.62 -26.74 -25.70
C ASP A 83 2.79 -27.13 -26.62
#